data_AF-A0A7Z7FPL6-F1
#
_entry.id   AF-A0A7Z7FPL6-F1
#
_cell.length_a   1.000
_cell.length_b   1.000
_cell.length_c   1.000
_cell.angle_alpha   90.00
_cell.angle_beta   90.00
_cell.angle_gamma   90.00
#
_symmetry.space_group_name_H-M   'P 1'
#
loop_
_entity.id
_entity.type
_entity.pdbx_description
1 polymer ?
#
loop_
_entity_poly.entity_id
_entity_poly.type
_entity_poly.pdbx_seq_one_letter_code
_entity_poly.pdbx_strand_id
1 'polypeptide(L)'
;MRKINPVDVRQDFDRSLIDLIAFYTTVKSGLSLDKDQSFLAENTVLTAATLWEGFVNDLFIAYINRDTSQFIVHLGNAFEADRTPKQMQIANRFVTVTYPAHMTVKMITSLLDEVGNNVTFASYGEMKKGAKKYLAGANATRVSGLSTPQAALVNLWIALRNHIAHRSERSFKAMNEALAAGALHGTGLQRGVRDVRYVGAYLKAKPAHNLPPRVEIILN
;
A
#
# COMPACT_ATOMS: atom_id res chain seq x y z
N MET A 1 0.54 15.88 -23.73
CA MET A 1 0.16 15.51 -22.35
C MET A 1 1.41 15.11 -21.59
N ARG A 2 1.68 15.70 -20.41
CA ARG A 2 2.87 15.37 -19.61
C ARG A 2 2.64 14.06 -18.85
N LYS A 3 3.51 13.07 -19.04
CA LYS A 3 3.46 11.81 -18.30
C LYS A 3 3.79 12.07 -16.83
N ILE A 4 3.13 11.37 -15.90
CA ILE A 4 3.51 11.43 -14.48
C ILE A 4 4.90 10.81 -14.33
N ASN A 5 5.77 11.45 -13.56
CA ASN A 5 7.08 10.92 -13.24
C ASN A 5 7.03 10.11 -11.93
N PRO A 6 7.28 8.79 -11.95
CA PRO A 6 7.31 7.97 -10.74
C PRO A 6 8.33 8.42 -9.70
N VAL A 7 9.34 9.18 -10.09
CA VAL A 7 10.31 9.77 -9.16
C VAL A 7 9.66 10.88 -8.33
N ASP A 8 8.92 11.79 -8.98
CA ASP A 8 8.23 12.89 -8.30
C ASP A 8 7.21 12.33 -7.30
N VAL A 9 6.45 11.27 -7.67
CA VAL A 9 5.51 10.57 -6.77
C VAL A 9 6.20 10.03 -5.52
N ARG A 10 7.42 9.48 -5.65
CA ARG A 10 8.20 9.00 -4.50
C ARG A 10 8.67 10.16 -3.63
N GLN A 11 9.17 11.23 -4.24
CA GLN A 11 9.64 12.40 -3.51
C GLN A 11 8.53 13.09 -2.72
N ASP A 12 7.31 13.14 -3.27
CA ASP A 12 6.15 13.69 -2.59
C ASP A 12 5.74 12.82 -1.39
N PHE A 13 5.78 11.50 -1.53
CA PHE A 13 5.57 10.57 -0.42
C PHE A 13 6.64 10.72 0.66
N ASP A 14 7.92 10.73 0.27
CA ASP A 14 9.05 10.87 1.20
C ASP A 14 8.95 12.19 1.97
N ARG A 15 8.60 13.30 1.31
CA ARG A 15 8.38 14.59 1.97
C ARG A 15 7.22 14.52 2.97
N SER A 16 6.10 13.94 2.57
CA SER A 16 4.93 13.80 3.44
C SER A 16 5.24 12.95 4.68
N LEU A 17 6.08 11.92 4.52
CA LEU A 17 6.52 11.07 5.62
C LEU A 17 7.49 11.80 6.55
N ILE A 18 8.42 12.59 6.02
CA ILE A 18 9.31 13.45 6.80
C ILE A 18 8.51 14.46 7.63
N ASP A 19 7.53 15.12 7.02
CA ASP A 19 6.66 16.09 7.71
C ASP A 19 5.87 15.42 8.84
N LEU A 20 5.36 14.20 8.60
CA LEU A 20 4.65 13.42 9.61
C LEU A 20 5.58 12.99 10.77
N ILE A 21 6.81 12.57 10.48
CA ILE A 21 7.82 12.24 11.50
C ILE A 21 8.15 13.48 12.34
N ALA A 22 8.35 14.63 11.70
CA ALA A 22 8.62 15.89 12.39
C ALA A 22 7.45 16.33 13.28
N PHE A 23 6.22 16.20 12.78
CA PHE A 23 5.00 16.43 13.55
C PHE A 23 4.93 15.50 14.78
N TYR A 24 5.13 14.20 14.58
CA TYR A 24 5.10 13.21 15.67
C TYR A 24 6.11 13.56 16.77
N THR A 25 7.37 13.81 16.41
CA THR A 25 8.42 14.15 17.37
C THR A 25 8.08 15.43 18.14
N THR A 26 7.61 16.46 17.44
CA THR A 26 7.24 17.75 18.04
C THR A 26 6.11 17.58 19.05
N VAL A 27 5.00 16.97 18.64
CA VAL A 27 3.82 16.80 19.50
C VAL A 27 4.12 15.88 20.67
N LYS A 28 4.82 14.75 20.44
CA LYS A 28 5.19 13.81 21.50
C LYS A 28 5.97 14.48 22.62
N SER A 29 6.88 15.41 22.30
CA SER A 29 7.67 16.12 23.31
C SER A 29 6.83 17.00 24.24
N GLY A 30 5.66 17.45 23.78
CA GLY A 30 4.70 18.23 24.56
C GLY A 30 3.69 17.39 25.35
N LEU A 31 3.60 16.07 25.13
CA LEU A 31 2.62 15.20 25.79
C LEU A 31 3.20 14.55 27.06
N SER A 32 2.58 14.82 28.21
CA SER A 32 2.96 14.23 29.49
C SER A 32 2.18 12.96 29.85
N LEU A 33 0.96 12.81 29.36
CA LEU A 33 0.11 11.67 29.70
C LEU A 33 0.41 10.47 28.81
N ASP A 34 0.61 9.33 29.46
CA ASP A 34 0.90 8.04 28.81
C ASP A 34 -0.17 7.67 27.76
N LYS A 35 -1.45 7.86 28.09
CA LYS A 35 -2.58 7.58 27.17
C LYS A 35 -2.55 8.45 25.91
N ASP A 36 -2.12 9.71 26.02
CA ASP A 36 -2.13 10.65 24.90
C ASP A 36 -0.97 10.31 23.94
N GLN A 37 0.18 9.89 24.48
CA GLN A 37 1.27 9.37 23.66
C GLN A 37 0.90 8.07 22.93
N SER A 38 0.13 7.18 23.55
CA SER A 38 -0.41 5.99 22.88
C SER A 38 -1.33 6.39 21.73
N PHE A 39 -2.25 7.32 21.98
CA PHE A 39 -3.18 7.82 20.97
C PHE A 39 -2.45 8.51 19.81
N LEU A 40 -1.43 9.32 20.10
CA LEU A 40 -0.58 9.93 19.08
C LEU A 40 0.12 8.87 18.22
N ALA A 41 0.67 7.82 18.84
CA ALA A 41 1.33 6.75 18.10
C ALA A 41 0.37 6.00 17.16
N GLU A 42 -0.86 5.70 17.61
CA GLU A 42 -1.89 5.07 16.76
C GLU A 42 -2.24 5.95 15.56
N ASN A 43 -2.54 7.23 15.80
CA ASN A 43 -2.93 8.15 14.74
C ASN A 43 -1.78 8.41 13.77
N THR A 44 -0.53 8.49 14.26
CA THR A 44 0.64 8.67 13.39
C THR A 44 0.80 7.49 12.43
N VAL A 45 0.71 6.26 12.93
CA VAL A 45 0.78 5.06 12.07
C VAL A 45 -0.41 5.00 11.11
N LEU A 46 -1.61 5.35 11.55
CA LEU A 46 -2.79 5.41 10.70
C LEU A 46 -2.61 6.41 9.54
N THR A 47 -2.20 7.64 9.86
CA THR A 47 -1.93 8.69 8.87
C THR A 47 -0.83 8.25 7.91
N ALA A 48 0.27 7.70 8.42
CA ALA A 48 1.35 7.19 7.59
C ALA A 48 0.82 6.13 6.61
N ALA A 49 0.06 5.15 7.10
CA ALA A 49 -0.49 4.09 6.26
C ALA A 49 -1.45 4.60 5.19
N THR A 50 -2.25 5.63 5.49
CA THR A 50 -3.07 6.31 4.48
C THR A 50 -2.22 7.02 3.43
N LEU A 51 -1.14 7.71 3.82
CA LEU A 51 -0.18 8.30 2.87
C LEU A 51 0.44 7.22 1.97
N TRP A 52 0.79 6.07 2.54
CA TRP A 52 1.34 4.95 1.77
C TRP A 52 0.32 4.36 0.78
N GLU A 53 -0.96 4.23 1.17
CA GLU A 53 -2.02 3.81 0.26
C GLU A 53 -2.17 4.78 -0.93
N GLY A 54 -2.14 6.10 -0.67
CA GLY A 54 -2.14 7.13 -1.72
C GLY A 54 -0.91 7.04 -2.63
N PHE A 55 0.28 6.90 -2.04
CA PHE A 55 1.53 6.70 -2.78
C PHE A 55 1.47 5.48 -3.70
N VAL A 56 0.99 4.34 -3.22
CA VAL A 56 0.86 3.11 -4.02
C VAL A 56 -0.09 3.34 -5.20
N ASN A 57 -1.24 3.97 -4.96
CA ASN A 57 -2.18 4.34 -6.02
C ASN A 57 -1.51 5.19 -7.11
N ASP A 58 -0.89 6.30 -6.71
CA ASP A 58 -0.28 7.26 -7.62
C ASP A 58 0.91 6.65 -8.37
N LEU A 59 1.68 5.79 -7.70
CA LEU A 59 2.81 5.09 -8.30
C LEU A 59 2.35 4.10 -9.38
N PHE A 60 1.28 3.34 -9.12
CA PHE A 60 0.71 2.42 -10.11
C PHE A 60 0.19 3.18 -11.33
N ILE A 61 -0.56 4.27 -11.11
CA ILE A 61 -1.04 5.14 -12.18
C ILE A 61 0.13 5.72 -12.98
N ALA A 62 1.18 6.21 -12.31
CA ALA A 62 2.36 6.76 -12.97
C ALA A 62 3.09 5.72 -13.83
N TYR A 63 3.23 4.49 -13.33
CA TYR A 63 3.83 3.41 -14.11
C TYR A 63 3.01 3.02 -15.34
N ILE A 64 1.69 2.87 -15.19
CA ILE A 64 0.80 2.58 -16.32
C ILE A 64 0.83 3.72 -17.33
N ASN A 65 0.79 4.97 -16.88
CA ASN A 65 0.81 6.13 -17.77
C ASN A 65 2.13 6.25 -18.56
N ARG A 66 3.24 5.81 -17.97
CA ARG A 66 4.52 5.78 -18.68
C ARG A 66 4.60 4.67 -19.71
N ASP A 67 4.09 3.49 -19.39
CA ASP A 67 4.05 2.31 -20.26
C ASP A 67 2.70 1.57 -20.10
N THR A 68 1.81 1.78 -21.06
CA THR A 68 0.44 1.23 -21.06
C THR A 68 0.37 -0.17 -21.63
N SER A 69 1.47 -0.74 -22.13
CA SER A 69 1.47 -2.01 -22.88
C SER A 69 0.80 -3.15 -22.11
N GLN A 70 1.25 -3.40 -20.88
CA GLN A 70 0.68 -4.45 -20.04
C GLN A 70 -0.77 -4.17 -19.63
N PHE A 71 -1.10 -2.90 -19.36
CA PHE A 71 -2.45 -2.52 -18.97
C PHE A 71 -3.44 -2.71 -20.13
N ILE A 72 -3.03 -2.41 -21.37
CA ILE A 72 -3.82 -2.70 -22.58
C ILE A 72 -4.07 -4.20 -22.73
N VAL A 73 -3.05 -5.04 -22.54
CA VAL A 73 -3.21 -6.51 -22.56
C VAL A 73 -4.22 -6.95 -21.50
N HIS A 74 -4.13 -6.40 -20.28
CA HIS A 74 -5.10 -6.69 -19.24
C HIS A 74 -6.52 -6.32 -19.65
N LEU A 75 -6.74 -5.12 -20.16
CA LEU A 75 -8.07 -4.66 -20.59
C LEU A 75 -8.63 -5.53 -21.72
N GLY A 76 -7.80 -5.93 -22.67
CA GLY A 76 -8.20 -6.86 -23.72
C GLY A 76 -8.62 -8.22 -23.17
N ASN A 77 -7.81 -8.80 -22.29
CA ASN A 77 -8.15 -10.08 -21.66
C ASN A 77 -9.44 -9.99 -20.82
N ALA A 78 -9.66 -8.87 -20.11
CA ALA A 78 -10.88 -8.64 -19.35
C ALA A 78 -12.10 -8.51 -20.27
N PHE A 79 -11.95 -7.75 -21.36
CA PHE A 79 -12.98 -7.62 -22.38
C PHE A 79 -13.36 -9.00 -22.97
N GLU A 80 -12.41 -9.86 -23.25
CA GLU A 80 -12.68 -11.21 -23.76
C GLU A 80 -13.33 -12.13 -22.71
N ALA A 81 -12.88 -12.06 -21.46
CA ALA A 81 -13.36 -12.93 -20.39
C ALA A 81 -14.84 -12.70 -20.00
N ASP A 82 -15.34 -11.47 -20.14
CA ASP A 82 -16.69 -11.09 -19.73
C ASP A 82 -17.80 -11.46 -20.75
N ARG A 83 -17.45 -12.20 -21.81
CA ARG A 83 -18.37 -12.54 -22.91
C ARG A 83 -18.61 -14.03 -23.05
N THR A 84 -19.85 -14.38 -23.36
CA THR A 84 -20.21 -15.74 -23.83
C THR A 84 -19.62 -16.01 -25.22
N PRO A 85 -19.45 -17.29 -25.61
CA PRO A 85 -18.94 -17.64 -26.94
C PRO A 85 -19.74 -17.00 -28.10
N LYS A 86 -21.07 -16.90 -27.95
CA LYS A 86 -21.94 -16.24 -28.94
C LYS A 86 -21.65 -14.74 -29.05
N GLN A 87 -21.47 -14.05 -27.92
CA GLN A 87 -21.12 -12.63 -27.90
C GLN A 87 -19.73 -12.38 -28.53
N MET A 88 -18.77 -13.29 -28.28
CA MET A 88 -17.45 -13.22 -28.92
C MET A 88 -17.54 -13.42 -30.44
N GLN A 89 -18.35 -14.35 -30.92
CA GLN A 89 -18.54 -14.57 -32.36
C GLN A 89 -19.17 -13.35 -33.05
N ILE A 90 -20.14 -12.70 -32.40
CA ILE A 90 -20.74 -11.46 -32.89
C ILE A 90 -19.69 -10.34 -32.92
N ALA A 91 -18.94 -10.15 -31.83
CA ALA A 91 -17.90 -9.13 -31.75
C ALA A 91 -16.85 -9.30 -32.87
N ASN A 92 -16.34 -10.52 -33.07
CA ASN A 92 -15.34 -10.80 -34.09
C ASN A 92 -15.83 -10.54 -35.53
N ARG A 93 -17.15 -10.58 -35.77
CA ARG A 93 -17.72 -10.36 -37.11
C ARG A 93 -18.10 -8.90 -37.38
N PHE A 94 -18.43 -8.13 -36.34
CA PHE A 94 -19.04 -6.81 -36.50
C PHE A 94 -18.30 -5.68 -35.77
N VAL A 95 -17.31 -5.98 -34.94
CA VAL A 95 -16.61 -5.01 -34.10
C VAL A 95 -15.10 -5.13 -34.30
N THR A 96 -14.42 -3.99 -34.45
CA THR A 96 -12.96 -3.92 -34.36
C THR A 96 -12.60 -3.25 -33.03
N VAL A 97 -11.93 -4.00 -32.16
CA VAL A 97 -11.41 -3.43 -30.91
C VAL A 97 -10.08 -2.76 -31.21
N THR A 98 -9.98 -1.47 -30.88
CA THR A 98 -8.74 -0.71 -30.97
C THR A 98 -8.37 -0.17 -29.61
N TYR A 99 -7.07 -0.14 -29.32
CA TYR A 99 -6.56 0.40 -28.06
C TYR A 99 -5.77 1.67 -28.35
N PRO A 100 -5.92 2.71 -27.52
CA PRO A 100 -5.13 3.92 -27.68
C PRO A 100 -3.66 3.61 -27.42
N ALA A 101 -2.77 4.11 -28.27
CA ALA A 101 -1.32 3.97 -28.07
C ALA A 101 -0.83 4.62 -26.77
N HIS A 102 -1.56 5.63 -26.29
CA HIS A 102 -1.29 6.35 -25.05
C HIS A 102 -2.58 6.55 -24.26
N MET A 103 -2.57 6.23 -22.96
CA MET A 103 -3.69 6.49 -22.06
C MET A 103 -3.39 7.67 -21.17
N THR A 104 -4.37 8.56 -21.04
CA THR A 104 -4.30 9.69 -20.11
C THR A 104 -4.44 9.18 -18.66
N VAL A 105 -3.93 9.94 -17.70
CA VAL A 105 -4.11 9.66 -16.26
C VAL A 105 -5.60 9.49 -15.94
N LYS A 106 -6.43 10.42 -16.41
CA LYS A 106 -7.89 10.35 -16.22
C LYS A 106 -8.48 9.03 -16.74
N MET A 107 -8.08 8.59 -17.94
CA MET A 107 -8.53 7.31 -18.50
C MET A 107 -8.06 6.12 -17.68
N ILE A 108 -6.80 6.13 -17.24
CA ILE A 108 -6.23 5.05 -16.43
C ILE A 108 -6.97 4.95 -15.11
N THR A 109 -7.18 6.07 -14.42
CA THR A 109 -7.93 6.13 -13.17
C THR A 109 -9.35 5.59 -13.35
N SER A 110 -10.09 6.06 -14.37
CA SER A 110 -11.46 5.59 -14.61
C SER A 110 -11.56 4.10 -14.97
N LEU A 111 -10.51 3.53 -15.56
CA LEU A 111 -10.46 2.10 -15.94
C LEU A 111 -9.97 1.20 -14.80
N LEU A 112 -9.23 1.75 -13.83
CA LEU A 112 -8.82 1.04 -12.62
C LEU A 112 -9.96 1.01 -11.60
N ASP A 113 -10.67 2.13 -11.45
CA ASP A 113 -11.89 2.23 -10.67
C ASP A 113 -12.76 3.39 -11.18
N GLU A 114 -13.97 3.07 -11.62
CA GLU A 114 -14.91 4.07 -12.17
C GLU A 114 -15.46 5.01 -11.08
N VAL A 115 -15.47 4.56 -9.83
CA VAL A 115 -16.07 5.28 -8.68
C VAL A 115 -15.06 6.23 -8.02
N GLY A 116 -13.79 6.20 -8.43
CA GLY A 116 -12.76 7.13 -7.97
C GLY A 116 -12.08 6.72 -6.65
N ASN A 117 -12.14 5.45 -6.27
CA ASN A 117 -11.38 4.90 -5.17
C ASN A 117 -9.89 4.75 -5.55
N ASN A 118 -9.03 4.78 -4.53
CA ASN A 118 -7.64 4.42 -4.69
C ASN A 118 -7.49 2.94 -5.07
N VAL A 119 -6.51 2.64 -5.91
CA VAL A 119 -6.02 1.29 -6.10
C VAL A 119 -5.35 0.83 -4.80
N THR A 120 -6.05 -0.01 -4.06
CA THR A 120 -5.59 -0.57 -2.79
C THR A 120 -5.39 -2.07 -2.90
N PHE A 121 -4.54 -2.61 -2.03
CA PHE A 121 -4.24 -4.03 -1.99
C PHE A 121 -4.35 -4.55 -0.56
N ALA A 122 -5.02 -5.69 -0.38
CA ALA A 122 -5.24 -6.27 0.95
C ALA A 122 -3.97 -6.87 1.58
N SER A 123 -2.92 -7.09 0.78
CA SER A 123 -1.61 -7.59 1.21
C SER A 123 -0.55 -7.29 0.16
N TYR A 124 0.73 -7.46 0.50
CA TYR A 124 1.82 -7.45 -0.47
C TYR A 124 1.64 -8.53 -1.56
N GLY A 125 1.05 -9.69 -1.21
CA GLY A 125 0.75 -10.74 -2.19
C GLY A 125 -0.23 -10.25 -3.27
N GLU A 126 -1.28 -9.55 -2.87
CA GLU A 126 -2.24 -8.93 -3.79
C GLU A 126 -1.61 -7.76 -4.56
N MET A 127 -0.75 -6.96 -3.92
CA MET A 127 0.01 -5.90 -4.60
C MET A 127 0.92 -6.48 -5.69
N LYS A 128 1.57 -7.62 -5.43
CA LYS A 128 2.40 -8.33 -6.41
C LYS A 128 1.57 -8.87 -7.58
N LYS A 129 0.37 -9.39 -7.32
CA LYS A 129 -0.57 -9.79 -8.38
C LYS A 129 -1.01 -8.58 -9.21
N GLY A 130 -1.40 -7.49 -8.55
CA GLY A 130 -1.72 -6.23 -9.21
C GLY A 130 -0.58 -5.70 -10.07
N ALA A 131 0.65 -5.75 -9.57
CA ALA A 131 1.83 -5.31 -10.31
C ALA A 131 2.04 -6.11 -11.59
N LYS A 132 1.91 -7.44 -11.53
CA LYS A 132 1.98 -8.31 -12.72
C LYS A 132 0.81 -8.07 -13.68
N LYS A 133 -0.37 -7.80 -13.13
CA LYS A 133 -1.60 -7.57 -13.89
C LYS A 133 -1.53 -6.26 -14.68
N TYR A 134 -1.04 -5.19 -14.06
CA TYR A 134 -1.16 -3.83 -14.60
C TYR A 134 0.15 -3.23 -15.14
N LEU A 135 1.31 -3.63 -14.62
CA LEU A 135 2.58 -2.92 -14.88
C LEU A 135 3.46 -3.65 -15.87
N ALA A 136 4.10 -2.92 -16.77
CA ALA A 136 5.06 -3.48 -17.70
C ALA A 136 6.39 -3.88 -17.01
N GLY A 137 6.94 -5.02 -17.45
CA GLY A 137 8.30 -5.54 -17.20
C GLY A 137 8.98 -5.01 -15.93
N ALA A 138 9.96 -4.13 -16.12
CA ALA A 138 10.82 -3.62 -15.04
C ALA A 138 10.04 -2.98 -13.88
N ASN A 139 8.90 -2.33 -14.13
CA ASN A 139 8.09 -1.73 -13.07
C ASN A 139 7.38 -2.81 -12.23
N ALA A 140 6.87 -3.88 -12.87
CA ALA A 140 6.34 -5.04 -12.14
C ALA A 140 7.44 -5.74 -11.33
N THR A 141 8.66 -5.88 -11.88
CA THR A 141 9.81 -6.46 -11.16
C THR A 141 10.19 -5.64 -9.93
N ARG A 142 10.22 -4.30 -10.04
CA ARG A 142 10.50 -3.41 -8.89
C ARG A 142 9.52 -3.62 -7.74
N VAL A 143 8.23 -3.76 -8.03
CA VAL A 143 7.20 -3.98 -7.01
C VAL A 143 7.26 -5.41 -6.47
N SER A 144 7.46 -6.40 -7.34
CA SER A 144 7.42 -7.82 -6.96
C SER A 144 8.73 -8.36 -6.35
N GLY A 145 9.81 -7.60 -6.49
CA GLY A 145 11.16 -7.90 -6.02
C GLY A 145 11.51 -7.37 -4.64
N LEU A 146 10.53 -6.88 -3.86
CA LEU A 146 10.81 -6.55 -2.45
C LEU A 146 11.28 -7.80 -1.71
N SER A 147 12.26 -7.61 -0.83
CA SER A 147 12.80 -8.67 0.03
C SER A 147 11.74 -9.18 1.02
N THR A 148 11.97 -10.36 1.61
CA THR A 148 11.04 -10.93 2.59
C THR A 148 10.74 -9.99 3.77
N PRO A 149 11.73 -9.29 4.39
CA PRO A 149 11.45 -8.29 5.41
C PRO A 149 10.62 -7.10 4.90
N GLN A 150 10.91 -6.59 3.71
CA GLN A 150 10.14 -5.47 3.12
C GLN A 150 8.69 -5.87 2.83
N ALA A 151 8.47 -7.07 2.29
CA ALA A 151 7.15 -7.65 2.06
C ALA A 151 6.36 -7.80 3.38
N ALA A 152 7.03 -8.28 4.44
CA ALA A 152 6.43 -8.40 5.76
C ALA A 152 6.10 -7.03 6.37
N LEU A 153 6.93 -6.01 6.15
CA LEU A 153 6.67 -4.64 6.60
C LEU A 153 5.43 -4.06 5.91
N VAL A 154 5.27 -4.24 4.61
CA VAL A 154 4.05 -3.82 3.88
C VAL A 154 2.80 -4.48 4.48
N ASN A 155 2.86 -5.79 4.74
CA ASN A 155 1.74 -6.49 5.37
C ASN A 155 1.45 -5.98 6.78
N LEU A 156 2.49 -5.64 7.55
CA LEU A 156 2.34 -5.06 8.88
C LEU A 156 1.68 -3.68 8.82
N TRP A 157 2.08 -2.82 7.90
CA TRP A 157 1.46 -1.51 7.67
C TRP A 157 -0.05 -1.63 7.42
N ILE A 158 -0.44 -2.51 6.49
CA ILE A 158 -1.85 -2.77 6.15
C ILE A 158 -2.61 -3.33 7.37
N ALA A 159 -2.01 -4.26 8.10
CA ALA A 159 -2.66 -4.90 9.24
C ALA A 159 -2.84 -3.93 10.44
N LEU A 160 -1.83 -3.11 10.74
CA LEU A 160 -1.90 -2.05 11.75
C LEU A 160 -2.98 -1.03 11.40
N ARG A 161 -2.96 -0.50 10.17
CA ARG A 161 -3.98 0.43 9.66
C ARG A 161 -5.38 -0.11 9.83
N ASN A 162 -5.62 -1.34 9.38
CA ASN A 162 -6.93 -1.96 9.47
C ASN A 162 -7.37 -2.20 10.91
N HIS A 163 -6.46 -2.59 11.80
CA HIS A 163 -6.80 -2.81 13.20
C HIS A 163 -7.08 -1.50 13.94
N ILE A 164 -6.24 -0.48 13.75
CA ILE A 164 -6.42 0.84 14.38
C ILE A 164 -7.76 1.46 13.92
N ALA A 165 -8.07 1.37 12.61
CA ALA A 165 -9.29 1.95 12.05
C ALA A 165 -10.57 1.20 12.44
N HIS A 166 -10.57 -0.14 12.38
CA HIS A 166 -11.81 -0.92 12.48
C HIS A 166 -12.01 -1.64 13.82
N ARG A 167 -10.94 -1.91 14.56
CA ARG A 167 -10.95 -2.58 15.87
C ARG A 167 -11.76 -3.88 15.94
N SER A 168 -11.90 -4.58 14.81
CA SER A 168 -12.62 -5.87 14.74
C SER A 168 -11.74 -7.05 15.15
N GLU A 169 -12.35 -8.17 15.57
CA GLU A 169 -11.61 -9.40 15.91
C GLU A 169 -10.76 -9.90 14.72
N ARG A 170 -11.30 -9.81 13.50
CA ARG A 170 -10.57 -10.17 12.28
C ARG A 170 -9.31 -9.32 12.11
N SER A 171 -9.43 -8.01 12.25
CA SER A 171 -8.29 -7.08 12.13
C SER A 171 -7.26 -7.28 13.25
N PHE A 172 -7.73 -7.61 14.46
CA PHE A 172 -6.88 -7.93 15.61
C PHE A 172 -6.02 -9.18 15.35
N LYS A 173 -6.63 -10.25 14.84
CA LYS A 173 -5.91 -11.49 14.47
C LYS A 173 -4.89 -11.22 13.38
N ALA A 174 -5.29 -10.54 12.30
CA ALA A 174 -4.41 -10.20 11.19
C ALA A 174 -3.20 -9.34 11.64
N MET A 175 -3.41 -8.36 12.53
CA MET A 175 -2.31 -7.57 13.10
C MET A 175 -1.34 -8.45 13.90
N ASN A 176 -1.85 -9.32 14.77
CA ASN A 176 -1.00 -10.20 15.58
C ASN A 176 -0.27 -11.27 14.77
N GLU A 177 -0.87 -11.74 13.68
CA GLU A 177 -0.23 -12.62 12.70
C GLU A 177 0.91 -11.89 11.98
N ALA A 178 0.69 -10.65 11.52
CA ALA A 178 1.73 -9.84 10.90
C ALA A 178 2.89 -9.55 11.88
N LEU A 179 2.59 -9.27 13.14
CA LEU A 179 3.57 -9.09 14.22
C LEU A 179 4.28 -10.38 14.64
N ALA A 180 3.73 -11.56 14.30
CA ALA A 180 4.40 -12.84 14.53
C ALA A 180 5.41 -13.18 13.43
N ALA A 181 5.38 -12.47 12.30
CA ALA A 181 6.21 -12.80 11.14
C ALA A 181 7.70 -12.72 11.47
N GLY A 182 8.39 -13.87 11.39
CA GLY A 182 9.83 -13.98 11.70
C GLY A 182 10.72 -13.02 10.93
N ALA A 183 10.30 -12.64 9.72
CA ALA A 183 11.01 -11.69 8.87
C ALA A 183 11.17 -10.28 9.49
N LEU A 184 10.38 -9.93 10.52
CA LEU A 184 10.46 -8.65 11.22
C LEU A 184 11.13 -8.74 12.60
N HIS A 185 11.50 -9.93 13.07
CA HIS A 185 12.02 -10.09 14.43
C HIS A 185 13.32 -9.30 14.65
N GLY A 186 14.20 -9.28 13.63
CA GLY A 186 15.45 -8.51 13.66
C GLY A 186 15.27 -6.99 13.70
N THR A 187 14.08 -6.46 13.38
CA THR A 187 13.79 -5.02 13.43
C THR A 187 13.19 -4.58 14.76
N GLY A 188 12.77 -5.53 15.61
CA GLY A 188 12.01 -5.25 16.84
C GLY A 188 10.50 -5.06 16.63
N LEU A 189 10.02 -5.12 15.39
CA LEU A 189 8.60 -5.10 15.03
C LEU A 189 7.96 -6.49 15.16
N GLN A 190 8.03 -7.03 16.36
CA GLN A 190 7.49 -8.34 16.70
C GLN A 190 6.58 -8.27 17.93
N ARG A 191 5.64 -9.22 18.03
CA ARG A 191 4.99 -9.54 19.30
C ARG A 191 5.82 -10.56 20.09
N GLY A 192 5.61 -10.63 21.39
CA GLY A 192 6.14 -11.72 22.21
C GLY A 192 5.30 -12.99 22.06
N VAL A 193 5.34 -13.86 23.07
CA VAL A 193 4.47 -15.04 23.14
C VAL A 193 2.98 -14.65 23.17
N ARG A 194 2.67 -13.52 23.81
CA ARG A 194 1.31 -12.98 23.95
C ARG A 194 0.97 -12.01 22.84
N ASP A 195 -0.30 -11.98 22.49
CA ASP A 195 -0.85 -11.03 21.54
C ASP A 195 -0.79 -9.59 22.07
N VAL A 196 -0.57 -8.67 21.14
CA VAL A 196 -0.63 -7.23 21.36
C VAL A 196 -2.08 -6.81 21.41
N ARG A 197 -2.57 -6.51 22.62
CA ARG A 197 -3.94 -6.03 22.87
C ARG A 197 -4.09 -4.52 22.84
N TYR A 198 -3.02 -3.79 23.12
CA TYR A 198 -3.01 -2.33 23.19
C TYR A 198 -2.00 -1.79 22.18
N VAL A 199 -2.48 -1.52 20.96
CA VAL A 199 -1.63 -1.17 19.82
C VAL A 199 -0.87 0.14 20.04
N GLY A 200 -1.49 1.20 20.58
CA GLY A 200 -0.77 2.43 20.90
C GLY A 200 0.34 2.26 21.92
N ALA A 201 0.11 1.44 22.95
CA ALA A 201 1.14 1.12 23.95
C ALA A 201 2.30 0.33 23.33
N TYR A 202 2.00 -0.61 22.44
CA TYR A 202 3.01 -1.34 21.68
C TYR A 202 3.83 -0.42 20.77
N LEU A 203 3.18 0.48 20.04
CA LEU A 203 3.80 1.37 19.07
C LEU A 203 4.74 2.40 19.71
N LYS A 204 4.36 2.99 20.86
CA LYS A 204 5.22 3.95 21.55
C LYS A 204 6.35 3.29 22.36
N ALA A 205 6.24 2.00 22.64
CA ALA A 205 7.25 1.28 23.40
C ALA A 205 8.50 1.03 22.56
N LYS A 206 9.67 1.06 23.21
CA LYS A 206 10.93 0.65 22.62
C LYS A 206 11.04 -0.88 22.61
N PRO A 207 11.48 -1.52 21.52
CA PRO A 207 11.72 -2.95 21.51
C PRO A 207 12.96 -3.36 22.32
N ALA A 208 13.95 -2.48 22.41
CA ALA A 208 15.12 -2.61 23.28
C ALA A 208 15.57 -1.20 23.72
N HIS A 209 16.35 -1.10 24.79
CA HIS A 209 16.75 0.20 25.38
C HIS A 209 17.44 1.15 24.37
N ASN A 210 18.26 0.59 23.48
CA ASN A 210 19.03 1.30 22.45
C ASN A 210 18.29 1.50 21.13
N LEU A 211 17.04 1.04 21.02
CA LEU A 211 16.24 1.20 19.81
C LEU A 211 15.20 2.30 19.99
N PRO A 212 14.81 2.99 18.90
CA PRO A 212 13.73 3.95 18.96
C PRO A 212 12.39 3.24 19.20
N PRO A 213 11.36 3.99 19.64
CA PRO A 213 9.98 3.52 19.67
C PRO A 213 9.54 2.87 18.35
N ARG A 214 8.70 1.84 18.42
CA ARG A 214 8.29 1.07 17.23
C ARG A 214 7.59 1.90 16.16
N VAL A 215 6.85 2.93 16.55
CA VAL A 215 6.29 3.90 15.59
C VAL A 215 7.39 4.58 14.77
N GLU A 216 8.51 4.95 15.37
CA GLU A 216 9.65 5.54 14.65
C GLU A 216 10.37 4.48 13.79
N ILE A 217 10.42 3.21 14.21
CA ILE A 217 10.95 2.10 13.39
C ILE A 217 10.07 1.85 12.16
N ILE A 218 8.74 1.96 12.30
CA ILE A 218 7.79 1.74 11.22
C ILE A 218 7.90 2.82 10.14
N LEU A 219 8.19 4.06 10.55
CA LEU A 219 8.23 5.24 9.67
C LEU A 219 9.58 5.43 8.94
N ASN A 220 10.64 4.73 9.38
CA ASN A 220 11.98 4.78 8.77
C ASN A 220 12.19 3.63 7.77
#